data_AF-A0A0M3J2A7-F1
#
_entry.id   AF-A0A0M3J2A7-F1
#
_cell.length_a   1.000
_cell.length_b   1.000
_cell.length_c   1.000
_cell.angle_alpha   90.00
_cell.angle_beta   90.00
_cell.angle_gamma   90.00
#
_symmetry.space_group_name_H-M   'P 1'
#
loop_
_entity.id
_entity.type
_entity.pdbx_description
1 polymer ?
#
loop_
_entity_poly.entity_id
_entity_poly.type
_entity_poly.pdbx_seq_one_letter_code
_entity_poly.pdbx_strand_id
1 'polypeptide(L)'
;MFQLNSISFGISKSLAPDALNPISINATRYALLSNSRAPLLEHGISEQYKREMIALAQRKNMCYTGHSTLLVPSRLWKVPKSVRGLIDTVDIWLLTLEKRGCASLLKAGASGVAEAFALSLFASKFSGEHLEVDMDPTDLHREMTIENLSFSSDTKLSIAVRLDEENRPFFSLSSTSKMFVCDAACLNRPLALESTWVRIPVKITRPSTPILYLSKSRHHLEQMRGTIHVIEVLEAPAHEQELIALHKHGHRLGGLPVIFWVMLGLLVLVFHLFLVKLLYSEWKKNDSTPYNYYLRQRYMRMH
;
A
#
# COMPACT_ATOMS: atom_id res chain seq x y z
N MET A 1 19.43 16.84 12.46
CA MET A 1 19.98 15.55 12.91
C MET A 1 19.64 14.52 11.83
N PHE A 2 20.62 13.86 11.23
CA PHE A 2 20.36 12.83 10.21
C PHE A 2 19.81 11.57 10.90
N GLN A 3 18.85 10.89 10.26
CA GLN A 3 18.28 9.65 10.75
C GLN A 3 18.11 8.67 9.58
N LEU A 4 18.42 7.39 9.80
CA LEU A 4 18.23 6.33 8.79
C LEU A 4 16.76 6.15 8.38
N ASN A 5 15.84 6.50 9.28
CA ASN A 5 14.39 6.41 9.06
C ASN A 5 13.75 7.78 8.79
N SER A 6 14.46 8.67 8.10
CA SER A 6 13.91 9.99 7.78
C SER A 6 12.74 9.91 6.80
N ILE A 7 12.77 8.97 5.84
CA ILE A 7 11.68 8.69 4.90
C ILE A 7 11.00 7.37 5.27
N SER A 8 9.66 7.38 5.23
CA SER A 8 8.85 6.18 5.51
C SER A 8 7.92 5.88 4.34
N PHE A 9 7.71 4.59 4.09
CA PHE A 9 6.72 4.08 3.16
C PHE A 9 5.75 3.20 3.95
N GLY A 10 4.45 3.39 3.72
CA GLY A 10 3.38 2.57 4.29
C GLY A 10 2.50 2.00 3.18
N ILE A 11 1.96 0.81 3.42
CA ILE A 11 0.90 0.22 2.61
C ILE A 11 -0.09 -0.49 3.52
N SER A 12 -1.37 -0.49 3.20
CA SER A 12 -2.35 -1.22 3.99
C SER A 12 -2.08 -2.73 3.94
N LYS A 13 -2.35 -3.40 5.07
CA LYS A 13 -2.26 -4.87 5.15
C LYS A 13 -3.25 -5.49 4.17
N SER A 14 -2.79 -6.46 3.41
CA SER A 14 -3.61 -7.24 2.51
C SER A 14 -3.70 -8.69 2.96
N LEU A 15 -4.92 -9.23 2.91
CA LEU A 15 -5.22 -10.64 3.15
C LEU A 15 -5.35 -11.44 1.84
N ALA A 16 -5.19 -10.80 0.69
CA ALA A 16 -5.21 -11.48 -0.60
C ALA A 16 -4.02 -12.45 -0.71
N PRO A 17 -4.17 -13.59 -1.41
CA PRO A 17 -3.06 -14.50 -1.67
C PRO A 17 -1.95 -13.77 -2.44
N ASP A 18 -0.70 -14.10 -2.11
CA ASP A 18 0.51 -13.56 -2.76
C ASP A 18 0.64 -12.02 -2.72
N ALA A 19 -0.07 -11.35 -1.82
CA ALA A 19 0.04 -9.90 -1.66
C ALA A 19 1.26 -9.49 -0.83
N LEU A 20 2.00 -8.50 -1.33
CA LEU A 20 3.09 -7.89 -0.59
C LEU A 20 2.55 -7.08 0.61
N ASN A 21 3.03 -7.42 1.81
CA ASN A 21 2.56 -6.83 3.06
C ASN A 21 3.65 -5.97 3.74
N PRO A 22 3.27 -5.06 4.66
CA PRO A 22 4.20 -4.14 5.33
C PRO A 22 5.40 -4.82 5.99
N ILE A 23 5.22 -6.01 6.55
CA ILE A 23 6.29 -6.77 7.20
C ILE A 23 7.39 -7.11 6.20
N SER A 24 7.04 -7.62 5.01
CA SER A 24 8.01 -7.97 3.97
C SER A 24 8.73 -6.75 3.41
N ILE A 25 8.00 -5.64 3.23
CA ILE A 25 8.57 -4.36 2.75
C ILE A 25 9.55 -3.81 3.78
N ASN A 26 9.16 -3.78 5.06
CA ASN A 26 10.01 -3.27 6.14
C ASN A 26 11.23 -4.16 6.37
N ALA A 27 11.08 -5.48 6.28
CA ALA A 27 12.21 -6.42 6.37
C ALA A 27 13.20 -6.20 5.21
N THR A 28 12.71 -6.04 3.99
CA THR A 28 13.54 -5.76 2.81
C THR A 28 14.24 -4.40 2.93
N ARG A 29 13.51 -3.36 3.34
CA ARG A 29 14.08 -2.03 3.63
C ARG A 29 15.18 -2.14 4.69
N TYR A 30 14.92 -2.84 5.78
CA TYR A 30 15.92 -3.04 6.84
C TYR A 30 17.17 -3.77 6.34
N ALA A 31 17.00 -4.80 5.50
CA ALA A 31 18.12 -5.51 4.87
C ALA A 31 18.94 -4.58 3.99
N LEU A 32 18.30 -3.76 3.16
CA LEU A 32 18.99 -2.79 2.28
C LEU A 32 19.78 -1.77 3.08
N LEU A 33 19.18 -1.19 4.12
CA LEU A 33 19.80 -0.14 4.91
C LEU A 33 20.93 -0.68 5.80
N SER A 34 20.78 -1.89 6.37
CA SER A 34 21.83 -2.49 7.20
C SER A 34 23.04 -2.98 6.39
N ASN A 35 22.87 -3.23 5.09
CA ASN A 35 23.96 -3.57 4.16
C ASN A 35 24.51 -2.36 3.39
N SER A 36 24.05 -1.15 3.72
CA SER A 36 24.51 0.09 3.09
C SER A 36 25.26 0.95 4.09
N ARG A 37 26.41 1.49 3.68
CA ARG A 37 27.18 2.44 4.50
C ARG A 37 26.33 3.68 4.81
N ALA A 38 26.44 4.26 6.01
CA ALA A 38 25.68 5.44 6.40
C ALA A 38 26.60 6.64 6.75
N PRO A 39 27.29 7.25 5.77
CA PRO A 39 28.27 8.32 6.03
C PRO A 39 27.78 9.49 6.86
N LEU A 40 26.51 9.84 6.73
CA LEU A 40 25.90 10.98 7.43
C LEU A 40 25.68 10.72 8.93
N LEU A 41 25.83 9.48 9.37
CA LEU A 41 25.71 9.04 10.77
C LEU A 41 27.03 8.53 11.36
N GLU A 42 28.04 8.34 10.54
CA GLU A 42 29.34 7.85 10.96
C GLU A 42 30.11 8.93 11.73
N HIS A 43 30.74 8.51 12.84
CA HIS A 43 31.64 9.34 13.63
C HIS A 43 33.04 9.32 12.99
N GLY A 44 33.77 10.44 13.08
CA GLY A 44 35.14 10.54 12.56
C GLY A 44 35.27 10.81 11.05
N ILE A 45 34.15 11.00 10.35
CA ILE A 45 34.13 11.39 8.93
C ILE A 45 34.31 12.91 8.78
N SER A 46 35.10 13.33 7.79
CA SER A 46 35.35 14.74 7.52
C SER A 46 34.07 15.48 7.08
N GLU A 47 33.97 16.75 7.48
CA GLU A 47 32.82 17.60 7.08
C GLU A 47 32.76 17.80 5.55
N GLN A 48 33.91 17.80 4.87
CA GLN A 48 33.96 17.83 3.42
C GLN A 48 33.27 16.60 2.80
N TYR A 49 33.60 15.40 3.29
CA TYR A 49 32.99 14.18 2.79
C TYR A 49 31.48 14.13 3.09
N LYS A 50 31.04 14.60 4.26
CA LYS A 50 29.60 14.72 4.55
C LYS A 50 28.89 15.63 3.55
N ARG A 51 29.48 16.78 3.21
CA ARG A 51 28.92 17.71 2.21
C ARG A 51 28.84 17.06 0.82
N GLU A 52 29.85 16.29 0.43
CA GLU A 52 29.84 15.52 -0.82
C GLU A 52 28.70 14.50 -0.85
N MET A 53 28.48 13.76 0.25
CA MET A 53 27.37 12.79 0.35
C MET A 53 26.00 13.48 0.32
N ILE A 54 25.86 14.65 0.96
CA ILE A 54 24.64 15.47 0.88
C ILE A 54 24.41 15.93 -0.56
N ALA A 55 25.44 16.39 -1.26
CA ALA A 55 25.33 16.82 -2.65
C ALA A 55 24.92 15.66 -3.57
N LEU A 56 25.45 14.46 -3.36
CA LEU A 56 25.02 13.25 -4.07
C LEU A 56 23.56 12.90 -3.78
N ALA A 57 23.12 13.00 -2.52
CA ALA A 57 21.74 12.77 -2.12
C ALA A 57 20.76 13.75 -2.78
N GLN A 58 21.19 14.95 -3.18
CA GLN A 58 20.34 15.91 -3.91
C GLN A 58 20.28 15.63 -5.42
N ARG A 59 21.18 14.82 -5.98
CA ARG A 59 21.20 14.46 -7.41
C ARG A 59 20.18 13.36 -7.72
N LYS A 60 18.90 13.71 -7.68
CA LYS A 60 17.77 12.78 -7.82
C LYS A 60 17.22 12.65 -9.24
N ASN A 61 17.69 13.48 -10.15
CA ASN A 61 17.17 13.51 -11.52
C ASN A 61 17.21 12.11 -12.15
N MET A 62 16.10 11.69 -12.74
CA MET A 62 15.86 10.38 -13.35
C MET A 62 15.91 9.17 -12.39
N CYS A 63 15.98 9.37 -11.07
CA CYS A 63 15.69 8.32 -10.09
C CYS A 63 14.23 8.46 -9.65
N TYR A 64 13.37 7.45 -9.77
CA TYR A 64 13.54 6.11 -10.32
C TYR A 64 12.81 5.99 -11.69
N THR A 65 13.46 5.44 -12.73
CA THR A 65 12.85 5.28 -14.08
C THR A 65 12.24 3.90 -14.30
N GLY A 66 10.95 3.73 -14.05
CA GLY A 66 10.24 2.49 -14.38
C GLY A 66 8.92 2.33 -13.63
N HIS A 67 8.31 1.15 -13.78
CA HIS A 67 7.09 0.77 -13.06
C HIS A 67 7.35 0.50 -11.58
N SER A 68 6.27 0.51 -10.79
CA SER A 68 6.30 0.23 -9.36
C SER A 68 6.95 -1.13 -9.07
N THR A 69 7.85 -1.15 -8.10
CA THR A 69 8.47 -2.39 -7.63
C THR A 69 7.54 -3.23 -6.77
N LEU A 70 6.28 -2.83 -6.51
CA LEU A 70 5.31 -3.57 -5.69
C LEU A 70 4.75 -4.85 -6.34
N LEU A 71 5.13 -5.15 -7.58
CA LEU A 71 4.68 -6.33 -8.33
C LEU A 71 5.15 -7.64 -7.68
N VAL A 72 4.22 -8.59 -7.52
CA VAL A 72 4.47 -9.96 -7.03
C VAL A 72 3.79 -10.95 -7.98
N PRO A 73 4.45 -12.06 -8.37
CA PRO A 73 5.79 -12.49 -7.97
C PRO A 73 6.91 -11.68 -8.65
N SER A 74 7.97 -11.40 -7.89
CA SER A 74 9.17 -10.72 -8.41
C SER A 74 10.44 -11.26 -7.75
N ARG A 75 11.57 -11.17 -8.45
CA ARG A 75 12.89 -11.51 -7.90
C ARG A 75 13.28 -10.60 -6.73
N LEU A 76 12.66 -9.42 -6.65
CA LEU A 76 12.87 -8.43 -5.59
C LEU A 76 12.28 -8.87 -4.23
N TRP A 77 11.21 -9.67 -4.22
CA TRP A 77 10.47 -9.99 -2.99
C TRP A 77 10.67 -11.43 -2.52
N LYS A 78 11.81 -12.04 -2.84
CA LYS A 78 12.14 -13.39 -2.38
C LYS A 78 12.36 -13.39 -0.87
N VAL A 79 11.69 -14.30 -0.16
CA VAL A 79 11.96 -14.54 1.27
C VAL A 79 13.26 -15.33 1.39
N PRO A 80 14.33 -14.75 1.94
CA PRO A 80 15.62 -15.43 2.04
C PRO A 80 15.56 -16.51 3.12
N LYS A 81 16.03 -17.73 2.78
CA LYS A 81 16.15 -18.86 3.71
C LYS A 81 17.57 -19.04 4.27
N SER A 82 18.51 -18.21 3.83
CA SER A 82 19.92 -18.25 4.22
C SER A 82 20.53 -16.85 4.11
N VAL A 83 21.69 -16.66 4.75
CA VAL A 83 22.46 -15.40 4.66
C VAL A 83 22.85 -15.09 3.21
N ARG A 84 23.27 -16.10 2.43
CA ARG A 84 23.59 -15.92 1.00
C ARG A 84 22.37 -15.44 0.21
N GLY A 85 21.21 -16.05 0.44
CA GLY A 85 19.97 -15.63 -0.21
C GLY A 85 19.54 -14.20 0.18
N LEU A 86 19.86 -13.74 1.39
CA LEU A 86 19.64 -12.36 1.81
C LEU A 86 20.54 -11.39 1.02
N ILE A 87 21.83 -11.71 0.92
CA ILE A 87 22.81 -10.92 0.18
C ILE A 87 22.41 -10.84 -1.30
N ASP A 88 22.06 -11.97 -1.92
CA ASP A 88 21.60 -12.01 -3.32
C ASP A 88 20.37 -11.10 -3.53
N THR A 89 19.41 -11.13 -2.61
CA THR A 89 18.23 -10.24 -2.68
C THR A 89 18.62 -8.77 -2.57
N VAL A 90 19.52 -8.42 -1.64
CA VAL A 90 20.04 -7.05 -1.48
C VAL A 90 20.76 -6.60 -2.76
N ASP A 91 21.63 -7.43 -3.32
CA ASP A 91 22.39 -7.12 -4.54
C ASP A 91 21.47 -6.89 -5.74
N ILE A 92 20.43 -7.72 -5.91
CA ILE A 92 19.44 -7.53 -6.98
C ILE A 92 18.68 -6.21 -6.80
N TRP A 93 18.32 -5.84 -5.57
CA TRP A 93 17.67 -4.57 -5.29
C TRP A 93 18.57 -3.37 -5.61
N LEU A 94 19.80 -3.37 -5.11
CA LEU A 94 20.75 -2.29 -5.36
C LEU A 94 21.04 -2.16 -6.85
N LEU A 95 21.26 -3.28 -7.55
CA LEU A 95 21.43 -3.30 -9.01
C LEU A 95 20.20 -2.76 -9.72
N THR A 96 19.00 -3.14 -9.29
CA THR A 96 17.75 -2.63 -9.90
C THR A 96 17.65 -1.12 -9.75
N LEU A 97 17.88 -0.58 -8.55
CA LEU A 97 17.86 0.86 -8.31
C LEU A 97 18.94 1.59 -9.13
N GLU A 98 20.14 1.03 -9.21
CA GLU A 98 21.25 1.62 -9.98
C GLU A 98 20.91 1.70 -11.47
N LYS A 99 20.44 0.59 -12.06
CA LYS A 99 20.05 0.53 -13.49
C LYS A 99 18.85 1.40 -13.83
N ARG A 100 18.10 1.84 -12.81
CA ARG A 100 16.92 2.70 -12.93
C ARG A 100 17.21 4.16 -12.59
N GLY A 101 18.49 4.56 -12.61
CA GLY A 101 18.92 5.95 -12.52
C GLY A 101 19.29 6.43 -11.12
N CYS A 102 19.22 5.57 -10.10
CA CYS A 102 19.45 5.96 -8.70
C CYS A 102 20.92 5.90 -8.24
N ALA A 103 21.88 5.76 -9.16
CA ALA A 103 23.30 5.59 -8.83
C ALA A 103 23.85 6.68 -7.89
N SER A 104 23.46 7.94 -8.07
CA SER A 104 23.87 9.04 -7.17
C SER A 104 23.34 8.86 -5.75
N LEU A 105 22.09 8.43 -5.60
CA LEU A 105 21.49 8.17 -4.30
C LEU A 105 22.12 6.97 -3.61
N LEU A 106 22.41 5.89 -4.34
CA LEU A 106 23.10 4.73 -3.79
C LEU A 106 24.51 5.10 -3.28
N LYS A 107 25.24 5.94 -4.02
CA LYS A 107 26.55 6.47 -3.60
C LYS A 107 26.49 7.36 -2.35
N ALA A 108 25.36 8.04 -2.11
CA ALA A 108 25.15 8.82 -0.89
C ALA A 108 24.98 7.94 0.36
N GLY A 109 24.86 6.61 0.19
CA GLY A 109 24.75 5.64 1.26
C GLY A 109 23.30 5.37 1.68
N ALA A 110 23.11 4.84 2.88
CA ALA A 110 21.85 4.30 3.38
C ALA A 110 20.67 5.30 3.27
N SER A 111 20.90 6.59 3.54
CA SER A 111 19.83 7.61 3.39
C SER A 111 19.36 7.75 1.93
N GLY A 112 20.26 7.70 0.96
CA GLY A 112 19.89 7.74 -0.46
C GLY A 112 19.27 6.42 -0.93
N VAL A 113 19.73 5.27 -0.41
CA VAL A 113 19.09 3.97 -0.64
C VAL A 113 17.64 3.96 -0.14
N ALA A 114 17.38 4.52 1.05
CA ALA A 114 16.03 4.63 1.60
C ALA A 114 15.09 5.44 0.69
N GLU A 115 15.60 6.54 0.13
CA GLU A 115 14.85 7.41 -0.77
C GLU A 115 14.61 6.76 -2.13
N ALA A 116 15.65 6.18 -2.74
CA ALA A 116 15.54 5.42 -3.99
C ALA A 116 14.53 4.26 -3.87
N PHE A 117 14.54 3.57 -2.74
CA PHE A 117 13.58 2.49 -2.44
C PHE A 117 12.14 3.01 -2.34
N ALA A 118 11.89 4.14 -1.67
CA ALA A 118 10.54 4.71 -1.62
C ALA A 118 10.05 5.16 -3.01
N LEU A 119 10.92 5.81 -3.79
CA LEU A 119 10.62 6.22 -5.17
C LEU A 119 10.27 5.02 -6.05
N SER A 120 11.00 3.91 -5.91
CA SER A 120 10.73 2.69 -6.69
C SER A 120 9.41 2.02 -6.31
N LEU A 121 8.90 2.18 -5.10
CA LEU A 121 7.61 1.60 -4.69
C LEU A 121 6.44 2.41 -5.24
N PHE A 122 6.56 3.74 -5.30
CA PHE A 122 5.51 4.61 -5.86
C PHE A 122 5.61 4.86 -7.36
N ALA A 123 6.59 4.24 -8.05
CA ALA A 123 6.90 4.55 -9.45
C ALA A 123 7.09 6.07 -9.67
N SER A 124 7.78 6.73 -8.73
CA SER A 124 7.97 8.17 -8.77
C SER A 124 9.39 8.55 -9.20
N LYS A 125 9.48 9.62 -9.99
CA LYS A 125 10.72 10.05 -10.64
C LYS A 125 10.87 11.56 -10.55
N PHE A 126 12.06 12.03 -10.23
CA PHE A 126 12.41 13.44 -10.45
C PHE A 126 12.81 13.66 -11.91
N SER A 127 12.21 14.65 -12.57
CA SER A 127 12.45 14.98 -13.97
C SER A 127 12.69 16.49 -14.10
N GLY A 128 13.95 16.91 -14.07
CA GLY A 128 14.30 18.33 -14.04
C GLY A 128 13.77 19.04 -12.78
N GLU A 129 12.78 19.91 -12.94
CA GLU A 129 12.22 20.74 -11.86
C GLU A 129 10.94 20.18 -11.19
N HIS A 130 10.56 18.94 -11.49
CA HIS A 130 9.35 18.35 -10.92
C HIS A 130 9.55 16.88 -10.55
N LEU A 131 8.66 16.39 -9.68
CA LEU A 131 8.46 14.99 -9.37
C LEU A 131 7.20 14.53 -10.11
N GLU A 132 7.28 13.40 -10.80
CA GLU A 132 6.16 12.74 -11.46
C GLU A 132 5.89 11.38 -10.80
N VAL A 133 4.63 10.95 -10.78
CA VAL A 133 4.21 9.62 -10.33
C VAL A 133 3.62 8.88 -11.52
N ASP A 134 4.23 7.79 -11.93
CA ASP A 134 3.87 7.00 -13.11
C ASP A 134 3.46 5.59 -12.69
N MET A 135 2.47 5.51 -11.81
CA MET A 135 1.91 4.26 -11.31
C MET A 135 0.65 3.92 -12.10
N ASP A 136 0.47 2.64 -12.44
CA ASP A 136 -0.74 2.18 -13.10
C ASP A 136 -1.93 2.39 -12.14
N PRO A 137 -3.00 3.11 -12.54
CA PRO A 137 -4.19 3.31 -11.73
C PRO A 137 -4.81 2.00 -11.22
N THR A 138 -4.65 0.89 -11.93
CA THR A 138 -5.15 -0.44 -11.51
C THR A 138 -4.42 -0.98 -10.27
N ASP A 139 -3.18 -0.54 -10.02
CA ASP A 139 -2.40 -0.89 -8.84
C ASP A 139 -2.77 -0.07 -7.59
N LEU A 140 -3.61 0.97 -7.73
CA LEU A 140 -4.01 1.88 -6.66
C LEU A 140 -5.19 1.39 -5.81
N HIS A 141 -5.44 0.07 -5.79
CA HIS A 141 -6.51 -0.58 -5.02
C HIS A 141 -6.19 -0.72 -3.52
N ARG A 142 -5.05 -0.19 -3.06
CA ARG A 142 -4.63 -0.19 -1.65
C ARG A 142 -4.18 1.19 -1.22
N GLU A 143 -4.43 1.49 0.05
CA GLU A 143 -3.93 2.71 0.66
C GLU A 143 -2.41 2.61 0.84
N MET A 144 -1.71 3.63 0.34
CA MET A 144 -0.26 3.71 0.39
C MET A 144 0.15 5.09 0.90
N THR A 145 1.31 5.19 1.53
CA THR A 145 1.87 6.47 1.98
C THR A 145 3.38 6.52 1.75
N ILE A 146 3.87 7.69 1.38
CA ILE A 146 5.25 8.12 1.57
C ILE A 146 5.20 9.35 2.46
N GLU A 147 5.93 9.32 3.57
CA GLU A 147 6.11 10.49 4.43
C GLU A 147 7.56 10.96 4.36
N ASN A 148 7.75 12.28 4.40
CA ASN A 148 9.06 12.93 4.43
C ASN A 148 9.96 12.67 3.22
N LEU A 149 9.37 12.50 2.03
CA LEU A 149 10.14 12.47 0.78
C LEU A 149 10.86 13.81 0.59
N SER A 150 12.15 13.79 0.32
CA SER A 150 12.90 15.04 0.23
C SER A 150 12.83 15.60 -1.17
N PHE A 151 12.04 16.64 -1.40
CA PHE A 151 12.03 17.31 -2.70
C PHE A 151 13.26 18.18 -2.90
N SER A 152 13.63 18.95 -1.87
CA SER A 152 14.85 19.76 -1.80
C SER A 152 15.39 19.76 -0.37
N SER A 153 16.39 20.59 -0.07
CA SER A 153 16.98 20.71 1.27
C SER A 153 15.98 21.17 2.34
N ASP A 154 15.05 22.04 1.96
CA ASP A 154 14.05 22.72 2.81
C ASP A 154 12.63 22.15 2.68
N THR A 155 12.39 21.30 1.67
CA THR A 155 11.05 20.83 1.31
C THR A 155 10.93 19.34 1.46
N LYS A 156 10.01 18.93 2.33
CA LYS A 156 9.57 17.55 2.49
C LYS A 156 8.14 17.39 1.99
N LEU A 157 7.90 16.30 1.29
CA LEU A 157 6.63 15.93 0.71
C LEU A 157 6.07 14.71 1.43
N SER A 158 4.75 14.74 1.63
CA SER A 158 3.98 13.59 2.08
C SER A 158 2.91 13.28 1.04
N ILE A 159 2.92 12.04 0.56
CA ILE A 159 2.07 11.55 -0.53
C ILE A 159 1.30 10.36 0.00
N ALA A 160 -0.02 10.41 -0.07
CA ALA A 160 -0.89 9.33 0.34
C ALA A 160 -1.84 8.97 -0.80
N VAL A 161 -1.99 7.67 -1.08
CA VAL A 161 -3.06 7.13 -1.92
C VAL A 161 -4.16 6.63 -1.00
N ARG A 162 -5.40 7.03 -1.29
CA ARG A 162 -6.60 6.65 -0.54
C ARG A 162 -7.71 6.26 -1.51
N LEU A 163 -8.69 5.53 -1.00
CA LEU A 163 -9.90 5.18 -1.73
C LEU A 163 -11.07 5.99 -1.18
N ASP A 164 -11.96 6.44 -2.05
CA ASP A 164 -13.24 7.02 -1.63
C ASP A 164 -14.29 5.95 -1.31
N GLU A 165 -15.50 6.39 -0.95
CA GLU A 165 -16.63 5.50 -0.61
C GLU A 165 -17.04 4.62 -1.80
N GLU A 166 -16.77 5.08 -3.03
CA GLU A 166 -17.02 4.35 -4.26
C GLU A 166 -15.81 3.51 -4.72
N ASN A 167 -14.75 3.38 -3.91
CA ASN A 167 -13.50 2.70 -4.24
C ASN A 167 -12.71 3.33 -5.40
N ARG A 168 -12.86 4.62 -5.69
CA ARG A 168 -11.99 5.35 -6.61
C ARG A 168 -10.72 5.81 -5.90
N PRO A 169 -9.55 5.67 -6.52
CA PRO A 169 -8.30 6.16 -5.95
C PRO A 169 -8.19 7.68 -6.07
N PHE A 170 -7.65 8.30 -5.02
CA PHE A 170 -7.26 9.71 -5.01
C PHE A 170 -5.95 9.90 -4.25
N PHE A 171 -5.21 10.94 -4.62
CA PHE A 171 -4.04 11.39 -3.87
C PHE A 171 -4.46 12.37 -2.78
N SER A 172 -3.89 12.19 -1.59
CA SER A 172 -3.87 13.18 -0.52
C SER A 172 -2.43 13.62 -0.34
N LEU A 173 -2.15 14.92 -0.46
CA LEU A 173 -0.81 15.45 -0.55
C LEU A 173 -0.59 16.59 0.44
N SER A 174 0.58 16.67 1.05
CA SER A 174 1.00 17.82 1.85
C SER A 174 2.51 18.08 1.69
N SER A 175 2.93 19.29 2.01
CA SER A 175 4.31 19.76 1.87
C SER A 175 4.72 20.68 3.02
N THR A 176 5.97 20.61 3.46
CA THR A 176 6.48 21.54 4.49
C THR A 176 6.68 22.97 3.99
N SER A 177 6.73 23.16 2.67
CA SER A 177 6.87 24.48 2.03
C SER A 177 5.96 24.59 0.83
N LYS A 178 5.68 25.81 0.38
CA LYS A 178 4.85 26.07 -0.79
C LYS A 178 5.33 25.31 -2.03
N MET A 179 4.43 24.52 -2.60
CA MET A 179 4.61 23.77 -3.84
C MET A 179 3.34 23.85 -4.68
N PHE A 180 3.40 23.28 -5.88
CA PHE A 180 2.27 23.20 -6.79
C PHE A 180 2.11 21.78 -7.29
N VAL A 181 0.87 21.41 -7.57
CA VAL A 181 0.51 20.08 -8.05
C VAL A 181 -0.47 20.13 -9.20
N CYS A 182 -0.32 19.17 -10.10
CA CYS A 182 -1.25 18.87 -11.19
C CYS A 182 -1.61 17.39 -11.17
N ASP A 183 -2.85 17.10 -11.57
CA ASP A 183 -3.29 15.76 -11.96
C ASP A 183 -2.72 15.38 -13.35
N ALA A 184 -3.08 14.20 -13.84
CA ALA A 184 -2.62 13.69 -15.13
C ALA A 184 -2.82 14.72 -16.27
N ALA A 185 -1.83 14.85 -17.14
CA ALA A 185 -1.74 15.84 -18.22
C ALA A 185 -1.74 17.33 -17.83
N CYS A 186 -1.91 17.69 -16.55
CA CYS A 186 -1.84 19.08 -16.05
C CYS A 186 -2.67 20.07 -16.90
N LEU A 187 -3.87 19.64 -17.34
CA LEU A 187 -4.76 20.46 -18.15
C LEU A 187 -5.36 21.63 -17.35
N ASN A 188 -5.60 21.37 -16.07
CA ASN A 188 -6.11 22.34 -15.11
C ASN A 188 -4.97 23.20 -14.53
N ARG A 189 -5.34 24.37 -14.00
CA ARG A 189 -4.39 25.24 -13.31
C ARG A 189 -3.78 24.53 -12.09
N PRO A 190 -2.45 24.58 -11.88
CA PRO A 190 -1.82 23.92 -10.75
C PRO A 190 -2.35 24.43 -9.41
N LEU A 191 -2.64 23.48 -8.51
CA LEU A 191 -3.11 23.76 -7.15
C LEU A 191 -1.92 23.98 -6.22
N ALA A 192 -2.04 24.91 -5.28
CA ALA A 192 -1.01 25.14 -4.28
C ALA A 192 -1.05 24.06 -3.19
N LEU A 193 0.12 23.58 -2.79
CA LEU A 193 0.34 22.67 -1.67
C LEU A 193 1.14 23.39 -0.59
N GLU A 194 0.67 23.27 0.65
CA GLU A 194 1.35 23.73 1.86
C GLU A 194 1.20 22.63 2.94
N SER A 195 1.15 23.00 4.22
CA SER A 195 1.05 22.04 5.33
C SER A 195 -0.30 21.34 5.42
N THR A 196 -1.33 21.85 4.75
CA THR A 196 -2.66 21.25 4.71
C THR A 196 -2.76 20.18 3.61
N TRP A 197 -3.48 19.10 3.92
CA TRP A 197 -3.69 18.02 2.98
C TRP A 197 -4.65 18.45 1.86
N VAL A 198 -4.22 18.30 0.61
CA VAL A 198 -5.01 18.56 -0.59
C VAL A 198 -5.35 17.25 -1.29
N ARG A 199 -6.62 17.09 -1.67
CA ARG A 199 -7.13 15.93 -2.40
C ARG A 199 -7.06 16.18 -3.91
N ILE A 200 -6.43 15.26 -4.64
CA ILE A 200 -6.30 15.28 -6.10
C ILE A 200 -6.87 13.97 -6.66
N PRO A 201 -7.87 14.00 -7.56
CA PRO A 201 -8.40 12.79 -8.18
C PRO A 201 -7.34 12.13 -9.08
N VAL A 202 -7.30 10.80 -9.12
CA VAL A 202 -6.48 10.09 -10.11
C VAL A 202 -7.17 10.14 -11.47
N LYS A 203 -6.41 10.49 -12.50
CA LYS A 203 -6.87 10.54 -13.89
C LYS A 203 -6.01 9.66 -14.77
N ILE A 204 -6.61 9.13 -15.82
CA ILE A 204 -6.00 8.27 -16.83
C ILE A 204 -6.01 9.01 -18.15
N THR A 205 -4.94 8.86 -18.91
CA THR A 205 -4.70 9.58 -20.16
C THR A 205 -4.46 8.62 -21.31
N ARG A 206 -4.71 9.09 -22.54
CA ARG A 206 -4.42 8.35 -23.78
C ARG A 206 -3.60 9.22 -24.74
N PRO A 207 -2.33 8.88 -25.06
CA PRO A 207 -1.52 7.80 -24.48
C PRO A 207 -1.29 8.00 -22.97
N SER A 208 -0.87 6.93 -22.28
CA SER A 208 -0.60 6.96 -20.85
C SER A 208 0.54 7.94 -20.53
N THR A 209 0.31 8.77 -19.53
CA THR A 209 1.25 9.75 -18.97
C THR A 209 1.25 9.63 -17.45
N PRO A 210 2.27 10.17 -16.77
CA PRO A 210 2.26 10.22 -15.32
C PRO A 210 0.96 10.83 -14.75
N ILE A 211 0.48 10.25 -13.66
CA ILE A 211 -0.82 10.52 -13.06
C ILE A 211 -0.80 11.65 -12.03
N LEU A 212 0.40 12.12 -11.66
CA LEU A 212 0.61 13.23 -10.73
C LEU A 212 1.92 13.96 -11.05
N TYR A 213 1.90 15.30 -10.97
CA TYR A 213 3.10 16.14 -11.13
C TYR A 213 3.20 17.14 -9.98
N LEU A 214 4.39 17.28 -9.39
CA LEU A 214 4.68 18.12 -8.24
C LEU A 214 5.91 19.00 -8.52
N SER A 215 5.82 20.32 -8.32
CA SER A 215 6.96 21.22 -8.50
C SER A 215 6.92 22.40 -7.53
N LYS A 216 8.08 23.03 -7.28
CA LYS A 216 8.14 24.35 -6.64
C LYS A 216 7.70 25.48 -7.57
N SER A 217 7.87 25.31 -8.89
CA SER A 217 7.56 26.33 -9.89
C SER A 217 6.18 26.08 -10.48
N ARG A 218 5.25 26.99 -10.22
CA ARG A 218 3.93 26.94 -10.86
C ARG A 218 4.03 27.15 -12.37
N HIS A 219 4.89 28.07 -12.80
CA HIS A 219 5.11 28.36 -14.20
C HIS A 219 5.62 27.13 -14.95
N HIS A 220 6.54 26.36 -14.33
CA HIS A 220 7.03 25.10 -14.91
C HIS A 220 5.87 24.13 -15.18
N LEU A 221 4.98 23.90 -14.21
CA LEU A 221 3.81 23.02 -14.41
C LEU A 221 2.86 23.56 -15.49
N GLU A 222 2.64 24.87 -15.54
CA GLU A 222 1.81 25.50 -16.59
C GLU A 222 2.44 25.37 -17.98
N GLN A 223 3.77 25.38 -18.09
CA GLN A 223 4.48 25.11 -19.36
C GLN A 223 4.35 23.66 -19.79
N MET A 224 4.39 22.69 -18.86
CA MET A 224 4.24 21.27 -19.19
C MET A 224 2.90 20.94 -19.83
N ARG A 225 1.85 21.71 -19.52
CA ARG A 225 0.56 21.59 -20.19
C ARG A 225 0.68 21.67 -21.73
N GLY A 226 1.62 22.46 -22.24
CA GLY A 226 1.88 22.59 -23.68
C GLY A 226 2.74 21.48 -24.28
N THR A 227 3.40 20.66 -23.45
CA THR A 227 4.30 19.59 -23.89
C THR A 227 3.71 18.19 -23.72
N ILE A 228 2.65 18.05 -22.93
CA ILE A 228 1.95 16.79 -22.74
C ILE A 228 0.85 16.65 -23.79
N HIS A 229 1.07 15.78 -24.77
CA HIS A 229 0.11 15.49 -25.83
C HIS A 229 -0.79 14.32 -25.45
N VAL A 230 -2.05 14.61 -25.16
CA VAL A 230 -3.09 13.63 -24.84
C VAL A 230 -4.32 13.84 -25.70
N ILE A 231 -4.98 12.74 -26.06
CA ILE A 231 -6.21 12.71 -26.83
C ILE A 231 -7.40 12.73 -25.86
N GLU A 232 -7.30 11.97 -24.78
CA GLU A 232 -8.36 11.75 -23.81
C GLU A 232 -7.80 11.82 -22.39
N VAL A 233 -8.58 12.41 -21.48
CA VAL A 233 -8.32 12.41 -20.04
C VAL A 233 -9.61 12.06 -19.32
N LEU A 234 -9.58 10.95 -18.56
CA LEU A 234 -10.73 10.41 -17.84
C LEU A 234 -10.36 10.26 -16.37
N GLU A 235 -11.33 10.34 -15.46
CA GLU A 235 -11.10 9.95 -14.08
C GLU A 235 -10.88 8.44 -13.98
N ALA A 236 -10.02 8.01 -13.06
CA ALA A 236 -9.80 6.59 -12.85
C ALA A 236 -11.09 5.91 -12.37
N PRO A 237 -11.44 4.75 -12.96
CA PRO A 237 -12.64 4.04 -12.56
C PRO A 237 -12.51 3.54 -11.11
N ALA A 238 -13.66 3.33 -10.48
CA ALA A 238 -13.74 2.64 -9.20
C ALA A 238 -13.14 1.23 -9.31
N HIS A 239 -12.40 0.80 -8.30
CA HIS A 239 -11.98 -0.58 -8.19
C HIS A 239 -13.19 -1.48 -7.86
N GLU A 240 -13.15 -2.71 -8.39
CA GLU A 240 -14.20 -3.70 -8.14
C GLU A 240 -14.34 -4.00 -6.65
N GLN A 241 -15.58 -4.07 -6.15
CA GLN A 241 -15.84 -4.36 -4.74
C GLN A 241 -15.24 -5.71 -4.31
N GLU A 242 -15.27 -6.72 -5.19
CA GLU A 242 -14.68 -8.03 -4.92
C GLU A 242 -13.16 -7.97 -4.73
N LEU A 243 -12.47 -7.12 -5.51
CA LEU A 243 -11.04 -6.91 -5.38
C LEU A 243 -10.73 -6.27 -4.03
N ILE A 244 -11.44 -5.20 -3.68
CA ILE A 244 -11.26 -4.53 -2.39
C ILE A 244 -11.58 -5.48 -1.22
N ALA A 245 -12.65 -6.26 -1.34
CA ALA A 245 -13.03 -7.27 -0.36
C ALA A 245 -11.95 -8.35 -0.21
N LEU A 246 -11.37 -8.83 -1.32
CA LEU A 246 -10.27 -9.79 -1.30
C LEU A 246 -9.07 -9.23 -0.54
N HIS A 247 -8.67 -7.99 -0.78
CA HIS A 247 -7.53 -7.39 -0.07
C HIS A 247 -7.85 -7.10 1.41
N LYS A 248 -9.06 -6.67 1.76
CA LYS A 248 -9.46 -6.35 3.15
C LYS A 248 -9.76 -7.59 4.00
N HIS A 249 -10.39 -8.62 3.42
CA HIS A 249 -10.97 -9.76 4.14
C HIS A 249 -10.42 -11.13 3.70
N GLY A 250 -9.57 -11.19 2.68
CA GLY A 250 -8.95 -12.44 2.21
C GLY A 250 -9.84 -13.32 1.35
N HIS A 251 -11.05 -12.85 1.01
CA HIS A 251 -11.96 -13.53 0.11
C HIS A 251 -12.87 -12.52 -0.60
N ARG A 252 -13.32 -12.87 -1.81
CA ARG A 252 -14.05 -11.98 -2.73
C ARG A 252 -15.44 -11.58 -2.23
N LEU A 253 -16.05 -12.40 -1.38
CA LEU A 253 -17.39 -12.16 -0.84
C LEU A 253 -17.44 -11.09 0.27
N GLY A 254 -16.27 -10.66 0.78
CA GLY A 254 -16.16 -9.65 1.83
C GLY A 254 -16.55 -10.16 3.23
N GLY A 255 -16.14 -9.44 4.27
CA GLY A 255 -16.42 -9.85 5.64
C GLY A 255 -17.89 -9.65 6.00
N LEU A 256 -18.61 -10.73 6.35
CA LEU A 256 -19.92 -10.59 7.00
C LEU A 256 -19.79 -9.79 8.30
N PRO A 257 -20.71 -8.85 8.60
CA PRO A 257 -20.64 -8.02 9.81
C PRO A 257 -20.55 -8.88 11.08
N VAL A 258 -19.85 -8.40 12.11
CA VAL A 258 -19.74 -9.11 13.39
C VAL A 258 -21.12 -9.48 13.97
N ILE A 259 -22.12 -8.62 13.76
CA ILE A 259 -23.51 -8.85 14.20
C ILE A 259 -24.09 -10.12 13.59
N PHE A 260 -23.79 -10.43 12.33
CA PHE A 260 -24.24 -11.67 11.69
C PHE A 260 -23.74 -12.89 12.48
N TRP A 261 -22.45 -12.90 12.85
CA TRP A 261 -21.84 -13.99 13.61
C TRP A 261 -22.38 -14.08 15.05
N VAL A 262 -22.65 -12.94 15.69
CA VAL A 262 -23.29 -12.91 17.01
C VAL A 262 -24.71 -13.48 16.95
N MET A 263 -25.49 -13.09 15.95
CA MET A 263 -26.85 -13.61 15.74
C MET A 263 -26.84 -15.11 15.42
N LEU A 264 -25.92 -15.56 14.57
CA LEU A 264 -25.73 -16.98 14.28
C LEU A 264 -25.37 -17.76 15.55
N GLY A 265 -24.43 -17.25 16.36
CA GLY A 265 -24.04 -17.86 17.63
C GLY A 265 -25.20 -17.95 18.61
N LEU A 266 -26.00 -16.89 18.73
CA LEU A 266 -27.21 -16.87 19.57
C LEU A 266 -28.24 -17.91 19.09
N LEU A 267 -28.49 -17.98 17.79
CA LEU A 267 -29.43 -18.94 17.21
C LEU A 267 -28.99 -20.38 17.46
N VAL A 268 -27.70 -20.67 17.27
CA VAL A 268 -27.10 -21.96 17.60
C VAL A 268 -27.26 -22.27 19.09
N LEU A 269 -26.98 -21.32 19.99
CA LEU A 269 -27.16 -21.50 21.44
C LEU A 269 -28.62 -21.83 21.79
N VAL A 270 -29.58 -21.04 21.30
CA VAL A 270 -31.02 -21.25 21.55
C VAL A 270 -31.47 -22.62 21.04
N PHE A 271 -31.01 -23.01 19.85
CA PHE A 271 -31.28 -24.34 19.29
C PHE A 271 -30.75 -25.46 20.19
N HIS A 272 -29.52 -25.35 20.69
CA HIS A 272 -28.94 -26.35 21.57
C HIS A 272 -29.66 -26.40 22.94
N LEU A 273 -30.03 -25.25 23.51
CA LEU A 273 -30.83 -25.21 24.74
C LEU A 273 -32.20 -25.86 24.54
N PHE A 274 -32.82 -25.65 23.38
CA PHE A 274 -34.08 -26.30 23.02
C PHE A 274 -33.92 -27.82 22.90
N LEU A 275 -32.87 -28.31 22.23
CA LEU A 275 -32.55 -29.73 22.16
C LEU A 275 -32.31 -30.35 23.53
N VAL A 276 -31.52 -29.69 24.39
CA VAL A 276 -31.27 -30.14 25.76
C VAL A 276 -32.56 -30.19 26.56
N LYS A 277 -33.43 -29.18 26.44
CA LYS A 277 -34.75 -29.17 27.08
C LYS A 277 -35.62 -30.33 26.62
N LEU A 278 -35.65 -30.63 25.31
CA LEU A 278 -36.40 -31.76 24.77
C LEU A 278 -35.86 -33.09 25.33
N LEU A 279 -34.55 -33.32 25.23
CA LEU A 279 -33.90 -34.54 25.74
C LEU A 279 -34.12 -34.73 27.24
N TYR A 280 -33.99 -33.65 28.02
CA TYR A 280 -34.26 -33.68 29.46
C TYR A 280 -35.74 -33.97 29.75
N SER A 281 -36.66 -33.42 28.95
CA SER A 281 -38.10 -33.67 29.13
C SER A 281 -38.48 -35.12 28.80
N GLU A 282 -37.88 -35.72 27.77
CA GLU A 282 -38.07 -37.14 27.41
C GLU A 282 -37.44 -38.05 28.47
N TRP A 283 -36.22 -37.75 28.91
CA TRP A 283 -35.54 -38.50 29.97
C TRP A 283 -36.31 -38.45 31.29
N LYS A 284 -36.80 -37.27 31.69
CA LYS A 284 -37.59 -37.09 32.93
C LYS A 284 -38.97 -37.72 32.85
N LYS A 285 -39.58 -37.80 31.65
CA LYS A 285 -40.87 -38.49 31.46
C LYS A 285 -40.76 -40.00 31.61
N ASN A 286 -39.55 -40.58 31.55
CA ASN A 286 -39.29 -42.00 31.72
C ASN A 286 -40.30 -42.89 31.00
N ASP A 287 -40.69 -42.51 29.77
CA ASP A 287 -41.63 -43.32 29.00
C ASP A 287 -40.85 -44.41 28.28
N SER A 288 -40.48 -45.44 29.04
CA SER A 288 -39.97 -46.70 28.53
C SER A 288 -41.09 -47.53 27.90
N THR A 289 -41.95 -46.95 27.06
CA THR A 289 -42.91 -47.71 26.27
C THR A 289 -43.09 -47.17 24.84
N PRO A 290 -42.19 -47.49 23.90
CA PRO A 290 -42.62 -47.56 22.52
C PRO A 290 -43.46 -48.83 22.36
N TYR A 291 -44.62 -48.72 21.71
CA TYR A 291 -45.54 -49.82 21.32
C TYR A 291 -46.42 -50.46 22.41
N ASN A 292 -47.66 -49.96 22.54
CA ASN A 292 -48.85 -50.67 22.02
C ASN A 292 -50.17 -50.04 22.50
N TYR A 293 -50.68 -49.04 21.76
CA TYR A 293 -52.10 -48.69 21.85
C TYR A 293 -52.99 -49.89 21.45
N TYR A 294 -52.54 -50.73 20.50
CA TYR A 294 -53.30 -51.86 19.96
C TYR A 294 -53.36 -53.09 20.88
N LEU A 295 -52.36 -53.38 21.73
CA LEU A 295 -52.45 -54.50 22.69
C LEU A 295 -53.40 -54.22 23.85
N ARG A 296 -53.62 -52.94 24.21
CA ARG A 296 -54.51 -52.58 25.33
C ARG A 296 -55.98 -52.81 25.03
N GLN A 297 -56.40 -52.67 23.76
CA GLN A 297 -57.78 -52.94 23.36
C GLN A 297 -58.15 -54.43 23.35
N ARG A 298 -57.18 -55.34 23.25
CA ARG A 298 -57.44 -56.79 23.20
C ARG A 298 -57.76 -57.39 24.58
N TYR A 299 -57.23 -56.80 25.66
CA TYR A 299 -57.49 -57.25 27.03
C TYR A 299 -58.82 -56.73 27.60
N MET A 300 -59.34 -55.61 27.11
CA MET A 300 -60.63 -55.07 27.59
C MET A 300 -61.87 -55.68 26.92
N ARG A 301 -61.73 -56.58 25.95
CA ARG A 301 -62.86 -57.33 25.35
C ARG A 301 -63.05 -58.74 25.92
N MET A 302 -62.25 -59.15 26.90
CA MET A 302 -62.29 -60.51 27.47
C MET A 302 -62.75 -60.55 28.94
N HIS A 303 -63.43 -59.50 29.42
CA HIS A 303 -64.17 -59.52 30.68
C HIS A 303 -65.58 -58.98 30.45
#